data_AF-A0A1Y5PLT4-F1
#
_entry.id   AF-A0A1Y5PLT4-F1
#
_cell.length_a   1.000
_cell.length_b   1.000
_cell.length_c   1.000
_cell.angle_alpha   90.00
_cell.angle_beta   90.00
_cell.angle_gamma   90.00
#
_symmetry.space_group_name_H-M   'P 1'
#
loop_
_entity.id
_entity.type
_entity.pdbx_description
1 polymer ?
#
loop_
_entity_poly.entity_id
_entity_poly.type
_entity_poly.pdbx_seq_one_letter_code
_entity_poly.pdbx_strand_id
1 'polypeptide(L)'
;MRWYGRPESAAAQLTVAPQLDSWDGAGDESQVRLSSFLADAQAVTATSRISGPWTLRLDVGLEPQLDLLAKRDLDNYARPLASRLNDGQLVSVWCTKRTGAYSSVRIEAAREVPGPPNEVLRVITTASWDGRGAKE
;
A
#
# COMPACT_ATOMS: atom_id res chain seq x y z
N MET A 1 21.94 9.40 -0.27
CA MET A 1 20.60 8.80 -0.11
C MET A 1 20.13 8.40 -1.51
N ARG A 2 19.64 7.17 -1.70
CA ARG A 2 19.11 6.72 -3.00
C ARG A 2 17.62 7.04 -3.08
N TRP A 3 17.16 7.42 -4.27
CA TRP A 3 15.76 7.71 -4.54
C TRP A 3 15.27 6.73 -5.58
N TYR A 4 14.07 6.19 -5.39
CA TYR A 4 13.48 5.20 -6.29
C TYR A 4 12.17 5.70 -6.87
N GLY A 5 11.96 5.45 -8.15
CA GLY A 5 10.74 5.81 -8.86
C GLY A 5 9.55 4.91 -8.51
N ARG A 6 8.35 5.43 -8.75
CA ARG A 6 7.11 4.66 -8.71
C ARG A 6 7.12 3.58 -9.81
N PRO A 7 6.62 2.36 -9.52
CA PRO A 7 6.46 1.37 -10.55
C PRO A 7 5.30 1.68 -11.50
N GLU A 8 5.57 1.52 -12.79
CA GLU A 8 4.66 1.81 -13.90
C GLU A 8 4.42 0.58 -14.80
N SER A 9 5.01 -0.56 -14.44
CA SER A 9 4.79 -1.85 -15.12
C SER A 9 3.31 -2.25 -15.14
N ALA A 10 3.01 -3.29 -15.93
CA ALA A 10 1.65 -3.81 -16.04
C ALA A 10 1.07 -4.20 -14.66
N ALA A 11 -0.17 -3.80 -14.42
CA ALA A 11 -0.85 -4.08 -13.17
C ALA A 11 -1.45 -5.49 -13.18
N ALA A 12 -1.23 -6.25 -12.12
CA ALA A 12 -2.00 -7.45 -11.83
C ALA A 12 -3.26 -7.05 -11.05
N GLN A 13 -4.43 -7.45 -11.54
CA GLN A 13 -5.70 -7.21 -10.85
C GLN A 13 -5.88 -8.23 -9.71
N LEU A 14 -6.37 -7.74 -8.57
CA LEU A 14 -6.74 -8.57 -7.43
C LEU A 14 -8.20 -9.00 -7.55
N THR A 15 -8.47 -10.23 -7.15
CA THR A 15 -9.79 -10.85 -7.14
C THR A 15 -10.49 -10.68 -5.80
N VAL A 16 -9.72 -10.49 -4.73
CA VAL A 16 -10.23 -10.25 -3.37
C VAL A 16 -10.37 -8.75 -3.12
N ALA A 17 -11.53 -8.36 -2.59
CA ALA A 17 -11.79 -6.97 -2.19
C ALA A 17 -10.76 -6.50 -1.15
N PRO A 18 -10.29 -5.24 -1.20
CA PRO A 18 -9.28 -4.75 -0.28
C PRO A 18 -9.79 -4.78 1.16
N GLN A 19 -8.91 -5.21 2.06
CA GLN A 19 -9.20 -5.31 3.49
C GLN A 19 -8.21 -4.46 4.27
N LEU A 20 -8.72 -3.75 5.26
CA LEU A 20 -7.90 -2.97 6.18
C LEU A 20 -7.25 -3.92 7.19
N ASP A 21 -6.01 -3.61 7.54
CA ASP A 21 -5.46 -4.02 8.82
C ASP A 21 -6.22 -3.27 9.93
N SER A 22 -6.94 -4.02 10.77
CA SER A 22 -7.69 -3.50 11.90
C SER A 22 -7.05 -3.94 13.21
N TRP A 23 -7.35 -3.22 14.29
CA TRP A 23 -6.90 -3.54 15.65
C TRP A 23 -7.58 -4.77 16.26
N ASP A 24 -8.34 -5.52 15.45
CA ASP A 24 -9.05 -6.72 15.88
C ASP A 24 -8.06 -7.85 16.21
N GLY A 25 -8.47 -8.78 17.06
CA GLY A 25 -7.63 -9.88 17.52
C GLY A 25 -7.33 -10.90 16.42
N ALA A 26 -6.22 -11.62 16.58
CA ALA A 26 -5.87 -12.71 15.67
C ALA A 26 -6.98 -13.79 15.66
N GLY A 27 -7.53 -14.07 14.49
CA GLY A 27 -8.63 -15.05 14.31
C GLY A 27 -10.00 -14.41 14.09
N ASP A 28 -10.14 -13.10 14.26
CA ASP A 28 -11.36 -12.38 13.90
C ASP A 28 -11.60 -12.41 12.37
N GLU A 29 -12.87 -12.28 11.96
CA GLU A 29 -13.24 -12.35 10.54
C GLU A 29 -12.48 -11.33 9.68
N SER A 30 -12.20 -10.15 10.23
CA SER A 30 -11.40 -9.10 9.58
C SER A 30 -9.98 -9.59 9.27
N GLN A 31 -9.35 -10.31 10.19
CA GLN A 31 -8.00 -10.87 10.01
C GLN A 31 -7.99 -12.00 8.97
N VAL A 32 -9.04 -12.83 8.93
CA VAL A 32 -9.19 -13.88 7.89
C VAL A 32 -9.36 -13.25 6.50
N ARG A 33 -10.20 -12.22 6.39
CA ARG A 33 -10.42 -11.49 5.13
C ARG A 33 -9.12 -10.78 4.70
N LEU A 34 -8.40 -10.15 5.62
CA LEU A 34 -7.10 -9.54 5.35
C LEU A 34 -6.10 -10.57 4.83
N SER A 35 -5.96 -11.71 5.51
CA SER A 35 -5.05 -12.78 5.08
C SER A 35 -5.36 -13.27 3.66
N SER A 36 -6.65 -13.38 3.32
CA SER A 36 -7.10 -13.77 1.98
C SER A 36 -6.73 -12.73 0.92
N PHE A 37 -6.90 -11.45 1.22
CA PHE A 37 -6.47 -10.34 0.35
C PHE A 37 -4.95 -10.34 0.12
N LEU A 38 -4.16 -10.56 1.18
CA LEU A 38 -2.71 -10.64 1.09
C LEU A 38 -2.22 -11.87 0.31
N ALA A 39 -2.91 -13.01 0.46
CA ALA A 39 -2.60 -14.22 -0.27
C ALA A 39 -2.88 -14.07 -1.78
N ASP A 40 -3.99 -13.44 -2.15
CA ASP A 40 -4.32 -13.12 -3.55
C ASP A 40 -3.24 -12.23 -4.18
N ALA A 41 -2.84 -11.15 -3.49
CA ALA A 41 -1.78 -10.27 -3.95
C ALA A 41 -0.42 -10.98 -4.10
N GLN A 42 -0.08 -11.88 -3.18
CA GLN A 42 1.12 -12.71 -3.28
C GLN A 42 1.06 -13.67 -4.46
N ALA A 43 -0.08 -14.31 -4.70
CA ALA A 43 -0.26 -15.25 -5.79
C ALA A 43 -0.07 -14.57 -7.16
N VAL A 44 -0.68 -13.40 -7.37
CA VAL A 44 -0.57 -12.70 -8.66
C VAL A 44 0.80 -12.05 -8.91
N THR A 45 1.58 -11.82 -7.85
CA THR A 45 2.93 -11.26 -7.96
C THR A 45 4.02 -12.32 -8.05
N ALA A 46 3.76 -13.55 -7.59
CA ALA A 46 4.73 -14.65 -7.58
C ALA A 46 5.28 -15.02 -8.97
N THR A 47 4.55 -14.73 -10.05
CA THR A 47 5.01 -14.98 -11.43
C THR A 47 6.05 -13.98 -11.92
N SER A 48 6.14 -12.81 -11.29
CA SER A 48 7.08 -11.75 -11.68
C SER A 48 8.44 -12.01 -11.05
N ARG A 49 9.33 -12.71 -11.78
CA ARG A 49 10.72 -12.88 -11.33
C ARG A 49 11.46 -11.55 -11.39
N ILE A 50 11.80 -11.01 -10.22
CA ILE A 50 12.64 -9.82 -10.08
C ILE A 50 13.92 -10.22 -9.34
N SER A 51 15.06 -9.74 -9.81
CA SER A 51 16.35 -9.93 -9.14
C SER A 51 16.85 -8.59 -8.62
N GLY A 52 17.32 -8.57 -7.37
CA GLY A 52 17.81 -7.36 -6.71
C GLY A 52 16.68 -6.45 -6.18
N PRO A 53 17.02 -5.19 -5.86
CA PRO A 53 16.07 -4.22 -5.30
C PRO A 53 14.82 -4.04 -6.16
N TRP A 54 13.65 -3.94 -5.53
CA TRP A 54 12.38 -3.81 -6.22
C TRP A 54 11.41 -2.85 -5.51
N THR A 55 10.43 -2.36 -6.26
CA THR A 55 9.41 -1.44 -5.76
C THR A 55 8.01 -2.02 -5.92
N LEU A 56 7.14 -1.66 -4.97
CA LEU A 56 5.75 -2.10 -4.92
C LEU A 56 4.83 -0.90 -5.15
N ARG A 57 3.74 -1.11 -5.90
CA ARG A 57 2.58 -0.21 -5.90
C ARG A 57 1.29 -0.97 -5.73
N LEU A 58 0.47 -0.52 -4.77
CA LEU A 58 -0.90 -0.96 -4.58
C LEU A 58 -1.86 0.18 -4.97
N ASP A 59 -2.74 -0.05 -5.93
CA ASP A 59 -3.88 0.83 -6.17
C ASP A 59 -5.14 0.17 -5.58
N VAL A 60 -5.58 0.68 -4.43
CA VAL A 60 -6.75 0.19 -3.70
C VAL A 60 -8.02 0.64 -4.42
N GLY A 61 -8.78 -0.32 -4.92
CA GLY A 61 -10.09 -0.08 -5.52
C GLY A 61 -11.19 -0.22 -4.48
N LEU A 62 -11.87 0.88 -4.17
CA LEU A 62 -13.00 0.91 -3.24
C LEU A 62 -14.33 1.04 -3.98
N GLU A 63 -15.37 0.40 -3.43
CA GLU A 63 -16.74 0.53 -3.94
C GLU A 63 -17.17 2.01 -4.03
N PRO A 64 -17.92 2.42 -5.07
CA PRO A 64 -18.26 3.82 -5.32
C PRO A 64 -18.97 4.55 -4.19
N GLN A 65 -19.67 3.83 -3.32
CA GLN A 65 -20.41 4.40 -2.19
C GLN A 65 -19.52 4.65 -0.96
N LEU A 66 -18.28 4.18 -0.98
CA LEU A 66 -17.34 4.36 0.13
C LEU A 66 -16.62 5.71 0.02
N ASP A 67 -16.58 6.43 1.14
CA ASP A 67 -15.68 7.57 1.28
C ASP A 67 -14.23 7.08 1.29
N LEU A 68 -13.44 7.59 0.33
CA LEU A 68 -12.04 7.24 0.17
C LEU A 68 -11.18 7.72 1.34
N LEU A 69 -11.55 8.80 2.03
CA LEU A 69 -10.74 9.43 3.07
C LEU A 69 -11.15 8.98 4.49
N ALA A 70 -12.42 8.69 4.72
CA ALA A 70 -12.89 8.31 6.05
C ALA A 70 -12.40 6.92 6.49
N LYS A 71 -11.53 6.88 7.50
CA LYS A 71 -11.05 5.67 8.21
C LYS A 71 -10.43 4.59 7.29
N ARG A 72 -9.76 5.02 6.22
CA ARG A 72 -9.17 4.13 5.21
C ARG A 72 -7.75 4.55 4.89
N ASP A 73 -6.94 4.77 5.92
CA ASP A 73 -5.56 5.20 5.75
C ASP A 73 -4.79 4.22 4.85
N LEU A 74 -3.94 4.76 3.97
CA LEU A 74 -3.29 3.97 2.92
C LEU A 74 -2.29 2.95 3.50
N ASP A 75 -1.70 3.28 4.65
CA ASP A 75 -0.77 2.43 5.38
C ASP A 75 -1.43 1.17 5.91
N ASN A 76 -2.70 1.21 6.32
CA ASN A 76 -3.49 0.03 6.73
C ASN A 76 -3.71 -0.99 5.59
N TYR A 77 -3.45 -0.61 4.33
CA TYR A 77 -3.38 -1.56 3.20
C TYR A 77 -1.93 -1.86 2.81
N ALA A 78 -1.08 -0.83 2.76
CA ALA A 78 0.27 -0.94 2.22
C ALA A 78 1.23 -1.70 3.15
N ARG A 79 1.17 -1.44 4.47
CA ARG A 79 2.05 -2.05 5.47
C ARG A 79 1.90 -3.57 5.54
N PRO A 80 0.70 -4.16 5.71
CA PRO A 80 0.57 -5.60 5.78
C PRO A 80 1.00 -6.28 4.48
N LEU A 81 0.70 -5.67 3.31
CA LEU A 81 1.13 -6.19 2.01
C LEU A 81 2.65 -6.13 1.84
N ALA A 82 3.28 -5.01 2.15
CA ALA A 82 4.74 -4.88 2.11
C ALA A 82 5.40 -5.91 3.02
N SER A 83 4.89 -6.07 4.25
CA SER A 83 5.40 -7.06 5.21
C SER A 83 5.27 -8.49 4.70
N ARG A 84 4.16 -8.81 4.02
CA ARG A 84 3.89 -10.14 3.44
C ARG A 84 4.83 -10.47 2.28
N LEU A 85 5.12 -9.51 1.41
CA LEU A 85 5.90 -9.71 0.19
C LEU A 85 7.41 -9.47 0.36
N ASN A 86 7.82 -8.79 1.44
CA ASN A 86 9.21 -8.40 1.63
C ASN A 86 10.14 -9.61 1.74
N ASP A 87 11.13 -9.65 0.85
CA ASP A 87 12.23 -10.61 0.80
C ASP A 87 13.57 -9.98 1.21
N GLY A 88 13.55 -8.75 1.74
CA GLY A 88 14.73 -7.95 2.07
C GLY A 88 15.24 -7.08 0.93
N GLN A 89 14.63 -7.13 -0.26
CA GLN A 89 14.98 -6.30 -1.42
C GLN A 89 13.92 -5.24 -1.76
N LEU A 90 12.80 -5.18 -1.03
CA LEU A 90 11.79 -4.14 -1.21
C LEU A 90 12.31 -2.78 -0.73
N VAL A 91 12.50 -1.83 -1.65
CA VAL A 91 13.10 -0.51 -1.35
C VAL A 91 12.14 0.66 -1.34
N SER A 92 10.95 0.53 -1.95
CA SER A 92 9.91 1.56 -1.84
C SER A 92 8.51 0.99 -2.06
N VAL A 93 7.53 1.56 -1.37
CA VAL A 93 6.12 1.18 -1.47
C VAL A 93 5.31 2.42 -1.81
N TRP A 94 4.48 2.29 -2.84
CA TRP A 94 3.54 3.29 -3.30
C TRP A 94 2.12 2.77 -3.06
N CYS A 95 1.23 3.63 -2.61
CA CYS A 95 -0.15 3.24 -2.38
C CYS A 95 -1.08 4.36 -2.83
N THR A 96 -2.15 4.02 -3.56
CA THR A 96 -3.19 4.98 -3.92
C THR A 96 -4.56 4.38 -3.62
N LYS A 97 -5.58 5.24 -3.48
CA LYS A 97 -6.99 4.84 -3.43
C LYS A 97 -7.69 5.41 -4.65
N ARG A 98 -8.58 4.63 -5.23
CA ARG A 98 -9.48 5.05 -6.30
C ARG A 98 -10.84 4.42 -6.11
N THR A 99 -11.85 5.04 -6.72
CA THR A 99 -13.14 4.38 -6.90
C THR A 99 -13.02 3.27 -7.94
N GLY A 100 -13.59 2.10 -7.65
CA GLY A 100 -13.68 0.94 -8.52
C GLY A 100 -13.60 -0.38 -7.74
N ALA A 101 -14.40 -1.38 -8.10
CA ALA A 101 -14.60 -2.61 -7.32
C ALA A 101 -13.36 -3.51 -7.14
N TYR A 102 -12.28 -3.27 -7.87
CA TYR A 102 -11.08 -4.12 -7.86
C TYR A 102 -9.83 -3.32 -7.55
N SER A 103 -8.97 -3.88 -6.70
CA SER A 103 -7.61 -3.38 -6.47
C SER A 103 -6.64 -3.93 -7.52
N SER A 104 -5.50 -3.29 -7.67
CA SER A 104 -4.41 -3.81 -8.51
C SER A 104 -3.04 -3.58 -7.88
N VAL A 105 -2.11 -4.49 -8.16
CA VAL A 105 -0.75 -4.48 -7.64
C VAL A 105 0.25 -4.47 -8.78
N ARG A 106 1.36 -3.76 -8.59
CA ARG A 106 2.52 -3.73 -9.50
C ARG A 106 3.77 -3.96 -8.69
N ILE A 107 4.65 -4.78 -9.25
CA ILE A 107 6.03 -4.90 -8.79
C ILE A 107 6.96 -4.71 -9.98
N GLU A 108 8.08 -4.03 -9.77
CA GLU A 108 9.10 -3.83 -10.79
C GLU A 108 10.49 -3.73 -10.17
N ALA A 109 11.53 -4.04 -10.96
CA ALA A 109 12.91 -3.82 -10.54
C ALA A 109 13.13 -2.33 -10.22
N ALA A 110 13.77 -2.03 -9.09
CA ALA A 110 13.86 -0.67 -8.63
C ALA A 110 14.66 0.20 -9.59
N ARG A 111 14.03 1.29 -10.04
CA ARG A 111 14.67 2.32 -10.86
C ARG A 111 15.11 3.46 -9.96
N GLU A 112 16.43 3.65 -9.83
CA GLU A 112 16.97 4.85 -9.19
C GLU A 112 16.58 6.09 -10.00
N VAL A 113 16.14 7.14 -9.31
CA VAL A 113 15.79 8.44 -9.91
C VAL A 113 16.66 9.53 -9.28
N PRO A 114 16.88 10.66 -9.99
CA PRO A 114 17.48 11.82 -9.35
C PRO A 114 16.72 12.19 -8.08
N GLY A 115 17.47 12.52 -7.02
CA GLY A 115 16.85 13.09 -5.82
C GLY A 115 16.14 14.40 -6.15
N PRO A 116 15.17 14.82 -5.31
CA PRO A 116 14.57 16.13 -5.46
C PRO A 116 15.69 17.19 -5.44
N PRO A 117 15.53 18.29 -6.19
CA PRO A 117 16.42 19.43 -6.04
C PRO A 117 16.40 19.88 -4.57
N ASN A 118 17.47 20.55 -4.12
CA ASN A 118 17.58 21.11 -2.76
C ASN A 118 16.63 22.32 -2.57
N GLU A 119 15.35 22.16 -2.92
CA GLU A 119 14.30 23.15 -2.77
C GLU A 119 13.64 23.00 -1.41
N VAL A 120 13.41 24.13 -0.74
CA VAL A 120 12.68 24.18 0.52
C VAL A 120 11.21 23.97 0.25
N LEU A 121 10.70 22.77 0.57
CA LEU A 121 9.26 22.50 0.53
C LEU A 121 8.60 23.14 1.77
N ARG A 122 7.77 24.17 1.56
CA ARG A 122 6.89 24.68 2.62
C ARG A 122 5.65 23.78 2.69
N VAL A 123 5.63 22.88 3.66
CA VAL A 123 4.43 22.09 3.98
C VAL A 123 3.56 22.90 4.93
N ILE A 124 2.35 23.23 4.52
CA ILE A 124 1.31 23.79 5.40
C ILE A 124 0.36 22.66 5.73
N THR A 125 0.49 22.09 6.93
CA THR A 125 -0.45 21.10 7.43
C THR A 125 -1.77 21.79 7.75
N THR A 126 -2.85 21.44 7.04
CA THR A 126 -4.21 21.93 7.31
C THR A 126 -5.02 21.02 8.24
N ALA A 127 -4.41 19.94 8.75
CA ALA A 127 -5.04 19.06 9.72
C ALA A 127 -4.61 19.43 11.14
N SER A 128 -5.56 19.85 11.96
CA SER A 128 -5.46 19.82 13.42
C SER A 128 -6.13 18.54 13.93
N TRP A 129 -5.42 17.78 14.76
CA TRP A 129 -6.02 16.67 15.52
C TRP A 129 -6.62 17.25 16.81
N ASP A 130 -7.95 17.23 16.94
CA ASP A 130 -8.65 17.48 18.20
C ASP A 130 -9.23 16.16 18.71
N GLY A 131 -8.47 15.46 19.53
CA GLY A 131 -8.90 14.23 20.19
C GLY A 131 -8.51 14.27 21.66
N ARG A 132 -9.49 14.38 22.56
CA ARG A 132 -9.31 14.07 23.99
C ARG A 132 -9.09 12.57 24.12
N GLY A 133 -7.83 12.14 24.15
CA GLY A 133 -7.51 10.72 24.19
C GLY A 133 -6.08 10.35 24.57
N ALA A 134 -5.28 11.27 25.12
CA ALA A 134 -4.10 10.88 25.88
C ALA A 134 -4.53 10.69 27.34
N LYS A 135 -4.81 9.44 27.72
CA LYS A 135 -4.63 9.03 29.11
C LYS A 135 -3.28 8.30 29.16
N GLU A 136 -2.36 8.98 29.85
CA GLU A 136 -1.05 8.58 30.40
C GLU A 136 -0.24 7.49 29.71
#